data_AF-A0A1Q7DDE8-F1
#
_entry.id   AF-A0A1Q7DDE8-F1
#
_cell.length_a   1.000
_cell.length_b   1.000
_cell.length_c   1.000
_cell.angle_alpha   90.00
_cell.angle_beta   90.00
_cell.angle_gamma   90.00
#
_symmetry.space_group_name_H-M   'P 1'
#
loop_
_entity.id
_entity.type
_entity.pdbx_description
1 polymer ?
#
loop_
_entity_poly.entity_id
_entity_poly.type
_entity_poly.pdbx_seq_one_letter_code
_entity_poly.pdbx_strand_id
1 'polypeptide(L)'
;MISLSRAASDAEVEAAAAYFSARKPKAIIRVVETDTVPKTYVTGWHLAAMKTGEKEPIGPRIIEVPEDLEQFVSRDARSRFIAYVPPGSIQKGQALVASGGAGKTVQCGICHGADLKGLGPIPGIAGRSPSYIVRQLYDFKLGARAGIGRPLMKPTVERLTMEDMVSLAAYVASLTP
;
A
#
# COMPACT_ATOMS: atom_id res chain seq x y z
N MET A 1 -10.14 23.93 15.13
CA MET A 1 -9.72 22.62 15.69
C MET A 1 -9.13 22.76 17.09
N ILE A 2 -8.18 23.66 17.36
CA ILE A 2 -7.57 23.82 18.70
C ILE A 2 -8.58 24.26 19.78
N SER A 3 -9.54 25.13 19.45
CA SER A 3 -10.60 25.54 20.38
C SER A 3 -11.56 24.39 20.73
N LEU A 4 -11.88 23.55 19.74
CA LEU A 4 -12.72 22.36 19.93
C LEU A 4 -12.02 21.28 20.76
N SER A 5 -10.70 21.10 20.60
CA SER A 5 -9.95 20.12 21.39
C SER A 5 -9.76 20.55 22.85
N ARG A 6 -9.69 21.86 23.12
CA ARG A 6 -9.61 22.40 24.50
C ARG A 6 -10.90 22.25 25.30
N ALA A 7 -12.02 22.03 24.61
CA ALA A 7 -13.33 21.84 25.24
C ALA A 7 -13.61 20.38 25.61
N ALA A 8 -12.81 19.43 25.13
CA ALA A 8 -12.96 18.02 25.48
C ALA A 8 -12.45 17.77 26.91
N SER A 9 -13.26 17.11 27.71
CA SER A 9 -12.87 16.61 29.04
C SER A 9 -11.94 15.41 28.92
N ASP A 10 -11.14 15.15 29.96
CA ASP A 10 -10.24 13.98 30.01
C ASP A 10 -11.01 12.66 29.81
N ALA A 11 -12.24 12.58 30.34
CA ALA A 11 -13.11 11.42 30.18
C ALA A 11 -13.55 11.21 28.71
N GLU A 12 -13.84 12.29 27.98
CA GLU A 12 -14.16 12.20 26.54
C GLU A 12 -12.93 11.81 25.71
N VAL A 13 -11.75 12.31 26.09
CA VAL A 13 -10.47 11.93 25.46
C VAL A 13 -10.19 10.44 25.68
N GLU A 14 -10.35 9.95 26.92
CA GLU A 14 -10.15 8.54 27.26
C GLU A 14 -11.15 7.63 26.54
N ALA A 15 -12.43 8.00 26.52
CA ALA A 15 -13.47 7.26 25.81
C ALA A 15 -13.20 7.20 24.29
N ALA A 16 -12.79 8.33 23.69
CA ALA A 16 -12.42 8.37 22.27
C ALA A 16 -11.20 7.49 21.99
N ALA A 17 -10.16 7.55 22.84
CA ALA A 17 -8.97 6.72 22.71
C ALA A 17 -9.32 5.22 22.79
N ALA A 18 -10.14 4.82 23.76
CA ALA A 18 -10.61 3.44 23.90
C ALA A 18 -11.40 2.98 22.65
N TYR A 19 -12.29 3.82 22.13
CA TYR A 19 -13.07 3.50 20.94
C TYR A 19 -12.22 3.34 19.67
N PHE A 20 -11.32 4.29 19.40
CA PHE A 20 -10.51 4.26 18.17
C PHE A 20 -9.42 3.19 18.23
N SER A 21 -8.84 2.93 19.39
CA SER A 21 -7.85 1.84 19.58
C SER A 21 -8.48 0.45 19.43
N ALA A 22 -9.76 0.28 19.76
CA ALA A 22 -10.49 -0.98 19.56
C ALA A 22 -10.82 -1.27 18.08
N ARG A 23 -10.66 -0.29 17.17
CA ARG A 23 -10.95 -0.48 15.74
C ARG A 23 -9.87 -1.33 15.08
N LYS A 24 -10.28 -2.44 14.49
CA LYS A 24 -9.40 -3.32 13.72
C LYS A 24 -9.29 -2.83 12.27
N PRO A 25 -8.07 -2.70 11.71
CA PRO A 25 -7.88 -2.49 10.29
C PRO A 25 -8.59 -3.56 9.46
N LYS A 26 -9.10 -3.19 8.29
CA LYS A 26 -9.72 -4.10 7.34
C LYS A 26 -8.95 -4.06 6.03
N ALA A 27 -8.79 -5.21 5.39
CA ALA A 27 -8.31 -5.26 4.02
C ALA A 27 -9.38 -4.64 3.10
N ILE A 28 -9.05 -3.49 2.50
CA ILE A 28 -9.92 -2.78 1.54
C ILE A 28 -9.45 -2.96 0.09
N ILE A 29 -8.31 -3.62 -0.10
CA ILE A 29 -7.67 -3.83 -1.40
C ILE A 29 -7.62 -5.32 -1.68
N ARG A 30 -8.12 -5.71 -2.85
CA ARG A 30 -8.00 -7.06 -3.37
C ARG A 30 -6.94 -7.08 -4.47
N VAL A 31 -5.85 -7.80 -4.23
CA VAL A 31 -4.78 -7.97 -5.21
C VAL A 31 -5.15 -9.10 -6.17
N VAL A 32 -5.03 -8.85 -7.48
CA VAL A 32 -5.35 -9.82 -8.53
C VAL A 32 -4.19 -9.91 -9.51
N GLU A 33 -3.57 -11.09 -9.60
CA GLU A 33 -2.56 -11.41 -10.61
C GLU A 33 -3.23 -11.71 -11.94
N THR A 34 -2.88 -10.99 -13.01
CA THR A 34 -3.49 -11.16 -14.34
C THR A 34 -2.59 -10.63 -15.45
N ASP A 35 -2.59 -11.26 -16.62
CA ASP A 35 -1.87 -10.76 -17.81
C ASP A 35 -2.60 -9.59 -18.50
N THR A 36 -3.90 -9.45 -18.25
CA THR A 36 -4.74 -8.40 -18.85
C THR A 36 -5.60 -7.69 -17.82
N VAL A 37 -5.80 -6.40 -18.01
CA VAL A 37 -6.60 -5.53 -17.14
C VAL A 37 -7.71 -4.86 -17.94
N PRO A 38 -8.83 -4.47 -17.31
CA PRO A 38 -9.79 -3.58 -17.96
C PRO A 38 -9.07 -2.31 -18.41
N LYS A 39 -9.41 -1.81 -19.59
CA LYS A 39 -8.98 -0.45 -19.97
C LYS A 39 -9.44 0.53 -18.91
N THR A 40 -8.59 1.49 -18.59
CA THR A 40 -8.88 2.50 -17.57
C THR A 40 -8.87 3.90 -18.17
N TYR A 41 -9.51 4.82 -17.48
CA TYR A 41 -9.42 6.24 -17.76
C TYR A 41 -9.15 7.00 -16.46
N VAL A 42 -8.56 8.18 -16.59
CA VAL A 42 -8.29 9.06 -15.46
C VAL A 42 -9.58 9.76 -15.05
N THR A 43 -9.93 9.66 -13.77
CA THR A 43 -11.05 10.39 -13.17
C THR A 43 -10.61 11.04 -11.87
N GLY A 44 -10.47 12.37 -11.90
CA GLY A 44 -9.83 13.12 -10.83
C GLY A 44 -8.38 12.65 -10.62
N TRP A 45 -8.08 12.17 -9.42
CA TRP A 45 -6.74 11.70 -9.02
C TRP A 45 -6.56 10.17 -9.08
N HIS A 46 -7.51 9.44 -9.68
CA HIS A 46 -7.51 7.98 -9.69
C HIS A 46 -7.80 7.42 -11.09
N LEU A 47 -7.48 6.14 -11.27
CA LEU A 47 -7.92 5.37 -12.42
C LEU A 47 -9.28 4.73 -12.12
N ALA A 48 -10.14 4.68 -13.12
CA ALA A 48 -11.38 3.90 -13.09
C ALA A 48 -11.44 2.95 -14.27
N ALA A 49 -12.00 1.76 -14.04
CA ALA A 49 -12.22 0.79 -15.11
C ALA A 49 -13.32 1.29 -16.07
N MET A 50 -13.08 1.15 -17.38
CA MET A 50 -14.10 1.37 -18.39
C MET A 50 -15.18 0.30 -18.29
N LYS A 51 -16.46 0.69 -18.41
CA LYS A 51 -17.60 -0.24 -18.40
C LYS A 51 -17.79 -1.01 -19.72
N THR A 52 -16.96 -0.76 -20.72
CA THR A 52 -17.06 -1.36 -22.07
C THR A 52 -16.62 -2.82 -22.13
N GLY A 53 -15.92 -3.32 -21.10
CA GLY A 53 -15.41 -4.69 -21.06
C GLY A 53 -14.10 -4.91 -21.83
N GLU A 54 -13.60 -3.88 -22.52
CA GLU A 54 -12.32 -3.92 -23.22
C GLU A 54 -11.16 -4.14 -22.23
N LYS A 55 -10.19 -4.97 -22.64
CA LYS A 55 -8.99 -5.26 -21.86
C LYS A 55 -7.71 -4.86 -22.61
N GLU A 56 -6.66 -4.64 -21.85
CA GLU A 56 -5.30 -4.40 -22.35
C GLU A 56 -4.26 -5.22 -21.58
N PRO A 57 -3.11 -5.57 -22.19
CA PRO A 57 -2.03 -6.25 -21.49
C PRO A 57 -1.49 -5.43 -20.32
N ILE A 58 -1.31 -6.03 -19.14
CA ILE A 58 -0.87 -5.27 -17.96
C ILE A 58 0.61 -4.85 -18.05
N GLY A 59 1.47 -5.67 -18.66
CA GLY A 59 2.92 -5.43 -18.67
C GLY A 59 3.50 -5.39 -17.24
N PRO A 60 4.50 -4.53 -16.95
CA PRO A 60 5.10 -4.44 -15.62
C PRO A 60 4.34 -3.49 -14.66
N ARG A 61 3.06 -3.21 -14.92
CA ARG A 61 2.30 -2.14 -14.26
C ARG A 61 1.45 -2.66 -13.09
N ILE A 62 1.20 -1.78 -12.13
CA ILE A 62 0.13 -1.93 -11.14
C ILE A 62 -1.02 -1.05 -11.58
N ILE A 63 -2.22 -1.62 -11.69
CA ILE A 63 -3.44 -0.87 -12.01
C ILE A 63 -4.40 -1.01 -10.85
N GLU A 64 -4.53 0.05 -10.06
CA GLU A 64 -5.41 0.11 -8.90
C GLU A 64 -6.64 0.96 -9.22
N VAL A 65 -7.83 0.35 -9.10
CA VAL A 65 -9.12 0.97 -9.42
C VAL A 65 -10.13 0.69 -8.31
N PRO A 66 -11.09 1.58 -8.05
CA PRO A 66 -12.20 1.28 -7.15
C PRO A 66 -13.05 0.13 -7.72
N GLU A 67 -13.56 -0.74 -6.85
CA GLU A 67 -14.53 -1.78 -7.23
C GLU A 67 -15.84 -1.16 -7.71
N ASP A 68 -16.25 -0.08 -7.06
CA ASP A 68 -17.41 0.74 -7.40
C ASP A 68 -16.99 2.21 -7.40
N LEU A 69 -16.99 2.82 -8.58
CA LEU A 69 -16.61 4.22 -8.75
C LEU A 69 -17.60 5.17 -8.05
N GLU A 70 -18.90 4.88 -8.11
CA GLU A 70 -19.94 5.75 -7.55
C GLU A 70 -19.82 5.78 -6.02
N GLN A 71 -19.64 4.61 -5.42
CA GLN A 71 -19.38 4.48 -3.98
C GLN A 71 -18.09 5.21 -3.55
N PHE A 72 -17.04 5.13 -4.37
CA PHE A 72 -15.78 5.81 -4.09
C PHE A 72 -15.92 7.33 -4.16
N VAL A 73 -16.56 7.88 -5.21
CA VAL A 73 -16.72 9.33 -5.36
C VAL A 73 -17.66 9.92 -4.32
N SER A 74 -18.60 9.13 -3.78
CA SER A 74 -19.43 9.53 -2.65
C SER A 74 -18.68 9.50 -1.30
N ARG A 75 -17.38 9.17 -1.30
CA ARG A 75 -16.53 9.05 -0.11
C ARG A 75 -17.06 8.06 0.93
N ASP A 76 -17.71 6.99 0.47
CA ASP A 76 -18.19 5.94 1.35
C ASP A 76 -17.00 5.22 2.01
N ALA A 77 -17.01 5.12 3.33
CA ALA A 77 -15.96 4.44 4.11
C ALA A 77 -15.86 2.94 3.82
N ARG A 78 -16.83 2.35 3.13
CA ARG A 78 -16.85 0.94 2.70
C ARG A 78 -16.24 0.71 1.32
N SER A 79 -15.81 1.78 0.62
CA SER A 79 -15.20 1.68 -0.70
C SER A 79 -14.03 0.71 -0.72
N ARG A 80 -14.00 -0.16 -1.72
CA ARG A 80 -12.95 -1.17 -1.93
C ARG A 80 -12.24 -0.93 -3.25
N PHE A 81 -11.05 -1.50 -3.36
CA PHE A 81 -10.20 -1.40 -4.54
C PHE A 81 -9.77 -2.77 -5.03
N ILE A 82 -9.63 -2.89 -6.35
CA ILE A 82 -8.90 -3.98 -6.98
C ILE A 82 -7.56 -3.43 -7.43
N ALA A 83 -6.48 -4.07 -7.02
CA ALA A 83 -5.16 -3.82 -7.54
C ALA A 83 -4.75 -4.98 -8.44
N TYR A 84 -4.76 -4.75 -9.74
CA TYR A 84 -4.23 -5.69 -10.71
C TYR A 84 -2.71 -5.58 -10.74
N VAL A 85 -2.03 -6.72 -10.69
CA VAL A 85 -0.57 -6.82 -10.70
C VAL A 85 -0.14 -7.91 -11.68
N PRO A 86 1.12 -7.89 -12.17
CA PRO A 86 1.61 -8.90 -13.10
C PRO A 86 1.61 -10.31 -12.46
N PRO A 87 1.42 -11.39 -13.23
CA PRO A 87 1.44 -12.73 -12.68
C PRO A 87 2.77 -13.11 -12.02
N GLY A 88 2.68 -13.79 -10.87
CA GLY A 88 3.82 -14.19 -10.05
C GLY A 88 4.48 -13.06 -9.25
N SER A 89 3.97 -11.82 -9.33
CA SER A 89 4.46 -10.70 -8.52
C SER A 89 4.32 -10.94 -7.02
N ILE A 90 3.26 -11.61 -6.55
CA ILE A 90 3.07 -11.90 -5.13
C ILE A 90 4.15 -12.87 -4.64
N GLN A 91 4.40 -13.96 -5.37
CA GLN A 91 5.41 -14.94 -5.01
C GLN A 91 6.82 -14.34 -5.03
N LYS A 92 7.16 -13.58 -6.08
CA LYS A 92 8.44 -12.86 -6.18
C LYS A 92 8.61 -11.86 -5.04
N GLY A 93 7.57 -11.10 -4.72
CA GLY A 93 7.55 -10.15 -3.61
C GLY A 93 7.79 -10.83 -2.26
N GLN A 94 7.12 -11.95 -2.00
CA GLN A 94 7.33 -12.75 -0.80
C GLN A 94 8.79 -13.20 -0.65
N ALA A 95 9.39 -13.70 -1.72
CA ALA A 95 10.78 -14.12 -1.73
C ALA A 95 11.75 -12.96 -1.43
N LEU A 96 11.50 -11.78 -1.99
CA LEU A 96 12.29 -10.57 -1.71
C LEU A 96 12.15 -10.13 -0.25
N VAL A 97 10.92 -10.11 0.30
CA VAL A 97 10.67 -9.77 1.70
C VAL A 97 11.41 -10.73 2.65
N ALA A 98 11.36 -12.03 2.36
CA ALA A 98 11.92 -13.05 3.24
C ALA A 98 13.45 -13.18 3.17
N SER A 99 14.05 -13.00 1.99
CA SER A 99 15.48 -13.28 1.77
C SER A 99 16.36 -12.05 1.53
N GLY A 100 15.75 -10.89 1.24
CA GLY A 100 16.49 -9.73 0.74
C GLY A 100 16.96 -9.86 -0.72
N GLY A 101 16.59 -10.94 -1.41
CA GLY A 101 16.87 -11.13 -2.83
C GLY A 101 18.36 -11.14 -3.16
N ALA A 102 19.16 -11.88 -2.39
CA ALA A 102 20.62 -11.96 -2.55
C ALA A 102 21.32 -10.58 -2.52
N GLY A 103 20.89 -9.70 -1.60
CA GLY A 103 21.49 -8.38 -1.41
C GLY A 103 20.89 -7.26 -2.26
N LYS A 104 19.83 -7.53 -3.04
CA LYS A 104 19.01 -6.49 -3.69
C LYS A 104 18.34 -5.58 -2.68
N THR A 105 17.99 -6.11 -1.51
CA THR A 105 17.37 -5.38 -0.42
C THR A 105 17.71 -6.01 0.93
N VAL A 106 17.22 -5.39 2.00
CA VAL A 106 17.26 -5.94 3.35
C VAL A 106 15.92 -6.63 3.61
N GLN A 107 15.93 -7.75 4.33
CA GLN A 107 14.70 -8.45 4.71
C GLN A 107 13.76 -7.48 5.43
N CYS A 108 12.56 -7.30 4.90
CA CYS A 108 11.69 -6.20 5.34
C CYS A 108 11.21 -6.39 6.78
N GLY A 109 11.04 -7.66 7.19
CA GLY A 109 10.56 -8.01 8.53
C GLY A 109 11.53 -7.68 9.66
N ILE A 110 12.82 -7.44 9.37
CA ILE A 110 13.80 -6.99 10.37
C ILE A 110 13.37 -5.67 11.00
N CYS A 111 12.82 -4.76 10.19
CA CYS A 111 12.40 -3.43 10.67
C CYS A 111 10.88 -3.32 10.79
N HIS A 112 10.12 -3.86 9.84
CA HIS A 112 8.67 -3.73 9.80
C HIS A 112 7.93 -4.78 10.64
N GLY A 113 8.64 -5.64 11.39
CA GLY A 113 8.08 -6.75 12.15
C GLY A 113 7.88 -8.00 11.28
N ALA A 114 7.85 -9.18 11.92
CA ALA A 114 7.77 -10.46 11.21
C ALA A 114 6.51 -10.62 10.34
N ASP A 115 5.40 -9.99 10.75
CA ASP A 115 4.13 -9.96 10.03
C ASP A 115 3.92 -8.67 9.22
N LEU A 116 4.94 -7.80 9.17
CA LEU A 116 4.95 -6.51 8.48
C LEU A 116 3.91 -5.49 9.01
N LYS A 117 3.41 -5.67 10.24
CA LYS A 117 2.44 -4.76 10.88
C LYS A 117 3.08 -3.60 11.65
N GLY A 118 4.40 -3.52 11.66
CA GLY A 118 5.17 -2.44 12.28
C GLY A 118 5.83 -2.86 13.59
N LEU A 119 6.82 -2.09 14.00
CA LEU A 119 7.57 -2.30 15.24
C LEU A 119 7.98 -0.94 15.83
N GLY A 120 7.40 -0.57 16.97
CA GLY A 120 7.65 0.72 17.60
C GLY A 120 7.40 1.90 16.64
N PRO A 121 8.40 2.74 16.34
CA PRO A 121 8.25 3.86 15.42
C PRO A 121 8.25 3.45 13.93
N ILE A 122 8.56 2.20 13.61
CA ILE A 122 8.59 1.71 12.23
C ILE A 122 7.16 1.34 11.78
N PRO A 123 6.66 1.93 10.67
CA PRO A 123 5.26 1.79 10.30
C PRO A 123 4.94 0.38 9.80
N GLY A 124 3.70 -0.04 10.02
CA GLY A 124 3.12 -1.22 9.37
C GLY A 124 2.88 -1.00 7.88
N ILE A 125 3.33 -1.96 7.08
CA ILE A 125 3.20 -1.94 5.62
C ILE A 125 2.20 -2.98 5.11
N ALA A 126 1.86 -4.01 5.88
CA ALA A 126 0.86 -5.01 5.51
C ALA A 126 -0.48 -4.38 5.08
N GLY A 127 -1.05 -4.86 3.97
CA GLY A 127 -2.35 -4.44 3.45
C GLY A 127 -2.40 -2.99 2.91
N ARG A 128 -1.26 -2.32 2.76
CA ARG A 128 -1.20 -0.96 2.20
C ARG A 128 -1.36 -0.97 0.68
N SER A 129 -1.84 0.14 0.13
CA SER A 129 -2.00 0.31 -1.33
C SER A 129 -0.70 0.00 -2.07
N PRO A 130 -0.75 -0.87 -3.10
CA PRO A 130 0.44 -1.19 -3.86
C PRO A 130 0.95 0.01 -4.66
N SER A 131 0.05 0.86 -5.19
CA SER A 131 0.45 2.12 -5.86
C SER A 131 1.16 3.06 -4.88
N TYR A 132 0.68 3.13 -3.63
CA TYR A 132 1.36 3.87 -2.57
C TYR A 132 2.73 3.29 -2.25
N ILE A 133 2.85 1.98 -2.05
CA ILE A 133 4.11 1.32 -1.70
C ILE A 133 5.16 1.51 -2.79
N VAL A 134 4.83 1.29 -4.08
CA VAL A 134 5.77 1.55 -5.18
C VAL A 134 6.24 2.99 -5.15
N ARG A 135 5.32 3.95 -5.00
CA ARG A 135 5.68 5.37 -4.91
C ARG A 135 6.62 5.64 -3.74
N GLN A 136 6.36 5.08 -2.56
CA GLN A 136 7.24 5.29 -1.41
C GLN A 136 8.64 4.69 -1.62
N LEU A 137 8.74 3.48 -2.17
CA LEU A 137 10.02 2.84 -2.48
C LEU A 137 10.80 3.67 -3.50
N TYR A 138 10.12 4.15 -4.53
CA TYR A 138 10.70 5.00 -5.57
C TYR A 138 11.17 6.36 -5.02
N ASP A 139 10.33 7.02 -4.21
CA ASP A 139 10.65 8.32 -3.61
C ASP A 139 11.83 8.22 -2.62
N PHE A 140 11.95 7.12 -1.86
CA PHE A 140 13.13 6.87 -1.05
C PHE A 140 14.38 6.60 -1.90
N LYS A 141 14.23 5.87 -3.01
CA LYS A 141 15.35 5.57 -3.91
C LYS A 141 15.91 6.85 -4.52
N LEU A 142 15.05 7.74 -5.00
CA LEU A 142 15.43 9.02 -5.58
C LEU A 142 15.78 10.09 -4.53
N GLY A 143 15.39 9.89 -3.27
CA GLY A 143 15.59 10.87 -2.20
C GLY A 143 14.55 11.99 -2.17
N ALA A 144 13.47 11.87 -2.95
CA ALA A 144 12.32 12.78 -2.89
C ALA A 144 11.57 12.70 -1.56
N ARG A 145 11.60 11.53 -0.89
CA ARG A 145 11.09 11.37 0.47
C ARG A 145 12.18 11.61 1.52
N ALA A 146 12.06 12.73 2.23
CA ALA A 146 12.95 13.13 3.32
C ALA A 146 12.45 12.66 4.70
N GLY A 147 13.19 13.03 5.75
CA GLY A 147 12.84 12.77 7.15
C GLY A 147 13.58 11.58 7.77
N ILE A 148 13.20 11.24 9.00
CA ILE A 148 13.91 10.26 9.85
C ILE A 148 14.00 8.86 9.26
N GLY A 149 13.04 8.47 8.40
CA GLY A 149 13.03 7.15 7.76
C GLY A 149 13.98 7.04 6.56
N ARG A 150 14.45 8.15 5.98
CA ARG A 150 15.27 8.13 4.77
C ARG A 150 16.61 7.40 4.97
N PRO A 151 17.41 7.68 6.00
CA PRO A 151 18.69 6.98 6.20
C PRO A 151 18.51 5.47 6.38
N LEU A 152 17.39 5.05 6.98
CA LEU A 152 17.06 3.65 7.21
C LEU A 152 16.61 2.95 5.91
N MET A 153 15.77 3.60 5.11
CA MET A 153 15.21 2.99 3.89
C MET A 153 16.13 3.07 2.67
N LYS A 154 17.07 4.03 2.63
CA LYS A 154 17.99 4.21 1.49
C LYS A 154 18.74 2.93 1.11
N PRO A 155 19.43 2.20 2.03
CA PRO A 155 20.10 0.96 1.68
C PRO A 155 19.13 -0.15 1.24
N THR A 156 17.88 -0.12 1.72
CA THR A 156 16.84 -1.08 1.37
C THR A 156 16.38 -0.93 -0.08
N VAL A 157 16.37 0.28 -0.63
CA VAL A 157 15.76 0.56 -1.94
C VAL A 157 16.75 0.86 -3.06
N GLU A 158 18.02 1.15 -2.74
CA GLU A 158 18.99 1.65 -3.72
C GLU A 158 19.25 0.70 -4.89
N ARG A 159 19.21 -0.62 -4.64
CA ARG A 159 19.44 -1.67 -5.66
C ARG A 159 18.17 -2.25 -6.27
N LEU A 160 16.99 -1.86 -5.78
CA LEU A 160 15.71 -2.38 -6.28
C LEU A 160 15.44 -1.92 -7.71
N THR A 161 15.06 -2.84 -8.60
CA THR A 161 14.50 -2.48 -9.91
C THR A 161 13.02 -2.09 -9.77
N MET A 162 12.43 -1.52 -10.81
CA MET A 162 10.99 -1.25 -10.82
C MET A 162 10.16 -2.54 -10.68
N GLU A 163 10.59 -3.64 -11.30
CA GLU A 163 9.92 -4.94 -11.17
C GLU A 163 9.99 -5.50 -9.74
N ASP A 164 11.14 -5.31 -9.07
CA ASP A 164 11.28 -5.69 -7.66
C ASP A 164 10.33 -4.87 -6.78
N MET A 165 10.23 -3.55 -7.02
CA MET A 165 9.31 -2.66 -6.28
C MET A 165 7.84 -3.03 -6.50
N VAL A 166 7.47 -3.36 -7.74
CA VAL A 166 6.12 -3.82 -8.07
C VAL A 166 5.79 -5.13 -7.38
N SER A 167 6.73 -6.08 -7.37
CA SER A 167 6.55 -7.37 -6.71
C SER A 167 6.44 -7.23 -5.19
N LEU A 168 7.31 -6.42 -4.57
CA LEU A 168 7.23 -6.08 -3.14
C LEU A 168 5.88 -5.45 -2.78
N ALA A 169 5.43 -4.48 -3.58
CA ALA A 169 4.14 -3.82 -3.38
C ALA A 169 2.96 -4.78 -3.53
N ALA A 170 2.97 -5.66 -4.53
CA ALA A 170 1.96 -6.68 -4.76
C ALA A 170 1.82 -7.63 -3.56
N TYR A 171 2.95 -8.14 -3.04
CA TYR A 171 2.94 -9.01 -1.88
C TYR A 171 2.48 -8.30 -0.62
N VAL A 172 3.04 -7.12 -0.32
CA VAL A 172 2.70 -6.39 0.91
C VAL A 172 1.22 -5.98 0.92
N ALA A 173 0.67 -5.60 -0.23
CA ALA A 173 -0.74 -5.26 -0.38
C ALA A 173 -1.68 -6.47 -0.23
N SER A 174 -1.22 -7.69 -0.49
CA SER A 174 -2.04 -8.90 -0.35
C SER A 174 -2.13 -9.40 1.09
N LEU A 175 -1.32 -8.86 2.00
CA LEU A 175 -1.34 -9.20 3.42
C LEU A 175 -2.55 -8.58 4.13
N THR A 176 -2.95 -9.23 5.23
CA THR A 176 -3.95 -8.66 6.13
C THR A 176 -3.32 -7.55 6.99
N PRO A 177 -3.91 -6.35 7.03
CA PRO A 177 -3.37 -5.21 7.79
C PRO A 177 -3.40 -5.41 9.32
#